data_AF-A0A7G3AY41-F1
#
_entry.id   AF-A0A7G3AY41-F1
#
_cell.length_a   1.000
_cell.length_b   1.000
_cell.length_c   1.000
_cell.angle_alpha   90.00
_cell.angle_beta   90.00
_cell.angle_gamma   90.00
#
_symmetry.space_group_name_H-M   'P 1'
#
loop_
_entity.id
_entity.type
_entity.pdbx_description
1 polymer ?
#
loop_
_entity_poly.entity_id
_entity_poly.type
_entity_poly.pdbx_seq_one_letter_code
_entity_poly.pdbx_strand_id
1 'polypeptide(L)'
;MLFFYMIILFLLFLVQFSIACSCLAVNSTQQKQLAEQGWSRVTDSIKEEVQETFLCCGFNSTATSDHPACDKITPTCCPVPAPADCSCPPCLFKLEETINSAFKTCGELGLVFSFTEVLAVFLTWRYRNQHNPDDLPARAVFPQRNYQY
;
A
#
# COMPACT_ATOMS: atom_id res chain seq x y z
N MET A 1 21.30 -7.39 -20.82
CA MET A 1 20.63 -7.69 -19.54
C MET A 1 20.44 -6.46 -18.64
N LEU A 2 21.50 -5.75 -18.23
CA LEU A 2 21.40 -4.60 -17.30
C LEU A 2 20.55 -3.41 -17.79
N PHE A 3 20.48 -3.18 -19.11
CA PHE A 3 19.66 -2.11 -19.70
C PHE A 3 18.16 -2.32 -19.50
N PHE A 4 17.66 -3.55 -19.74
CA PHE A 4 16.26 -3.89 -19.52
C PHE A 4 15.88 -3.77 -18.04
N TYR A 5 16.79 -4.13 -17.14
CA TYR A 5 16.60 -3.99 -15.70
C TYR A 5 16.38 -2.52 -15.29
N MET A 6 17.15 -1.58 -15.83
CA MET A 6 16.94 -0.14 -15.57
C MET A 6 15.57 0.37 -16.04
N ILE A 7 15.12 -0.08 -17.22
CA ILE A 7 13.79 0.28 -17.73
C ILE A 7 12.70 -0.29 -16.83
N ILE A 8 12.79 -1.57 -16.45
CA ILE A 8 11.80 -2.23 -15.60
C ILE A 8 11.75 -1.55 -14.23
N LEU A 9 12.89 -1.28 -13.59
CA LEU A 9 12.94 -0.57 -12.31
C LEU A 9 12.31 0.83 -12.40
N PHE A 10 12.56 1.55 -13.49
CA PHE A 10 11.95 2.86 -13.69
C PHE A 10 10.42 2.77 -13.86
N LEU A 11 9.92 1.76 -14.57
CA LEU A 11 8.48 1.53 -14.70
C LEU A 11 7.83 1.15 -13.37
N LEU A 12 8.50 0.30 -12.56
CA LEU A 12 8.03 -0.07 -11.22
C LEU A 12 7.95 1.17 -10.31
N PHE A 13 8.97 2.03 -10.35
CA PHE A 13 8.98 3.31 -9.65
C PHE A 13 7.78 4.17 -9.99
N LEU A 14 7.47 4.36 -11.29
CA LEU A 14 6.34 5.19 -11.71
C LEU A 14 5.00 4.64 -11.20
N VAL A 15 4.81 3.32 -11.26
CA VAL A 15 3.58 2.67 -10.80
C VAL A 15 3.43 2.79 -9.28
N GLN A 16 4.48 2.48 -8.53
CA GLN A 16 4.44 2.50 -7.06
C GLN A 16 4.32 3.91 -6.52
N PHE A 17 5.05 4.87 -7.08
CA PHE A 17 4.94 6.28 -6.72
C PHE A 17 3.52 6.79 -6.98
N SER A 18 2.93 6.44 -8.14
CA SER A 18 1.55 6.80 -8.45
C SER A 18 0.55 6.20 -7.45
N ILE A 19 0.64 4.90 -7.16
CA ILE A 19 -0.25 4.23 -6.20
C ILE A 19 -0.08 4.83 -4.81
N ALA A 20 1.16 5.07 -4.37
CA ALA A 20 1.45 5.65 -3.07
C ALA A 20 0.83 7.05 -2.92
N CYS A 21 1.00 7.92 -3.92
CA CYS A 21 0.36 9.23 -3.96
C CYS A 21 -1.17 9.13 -3.97
N SER A 22 -1.75 8.20 -4.73
CA SER A 22 -3.20 7.95 -4.72
C SER A 22 -3.70 7.53 -3.35
N CYS A 23 -3.01 6.61 -2.66
CA CYS A 23 -3.39 6.16 -1.33
C CYS A 23 -3.36 7.31 -0.30
N LEU A 24 -2.36 8.19 -0.37
CA LEU A 24 -2.27 9.37 0.51
C LEU A 24 -3.32 10.45 0.21
N ALA A 25 -3.79 10.54 -1.04
CA ALA A 25 -4.73 11.58 -1.49
C ALA A 25 -6.22 11.23 -1.25
N VAL A 26 -6.54 10.00 -0.85
CA VAL A 26 -7.92 9.55 -0.60
C VAL A 26 -8.56 10.35 0.54
N ASN A 27 -9.76 10.90 0.30
CA ASN A 27 -10.53 11.66 1.29
C ASN A 27 -11.59 10.80 2.01
N SER A 28 -12.20 11.35 3.07
CA SER A 28 -13.20 10.66 3.89
C SER A 28 -14.44 10.21 3.13
N THR A 29 -14.91 10.98 2.14
CA THR A 29 -16.08 10.62 1.33
C THR A 29 -15.80 9.37 0.49
N GLN A 30 -14.61 9.30 -0.11
CA GLN A 30 -14.19 8.11 -0.85
C GLN A 30 -14.00 6.90 0.09
N GLN A 31 -13.46 7.11 1.29
CA GLN A 31 -13.32 6.05 2.31
C GLN A 31 -14.68 5.46 2.69
N LYS A 32 -15.68 6.32 2.92
CA LYS A 32 -17.06 5.91 3.22
C LYS A 32 -17.66 5.08 2.09
N GLN A 33 -17.50 5.52 0.84
CA GLN A 33 -18.01 4.79 -0.32
C GLN A 33 -17.35 3.42 -0.47
N LEU A 34 -16.04 3.32 -0.21
CA LEU A 34 -15.32 2.05 -0.21
C LEU A 34 -15.81 1.12 0.89
N ALA A 35 -16.07 1.65 2.09
CA ALA A 35 -16.64 0.88 3.20
C ALA A 35 -18.05 0.36 2.86
N GLU A 36 -18.91 1.18 2.25
CA GLU A 36 -20.28 0.82 1.85
C GLU A 36 -20.31 -0.21 0.72
N GLN A 37 -19.49 -0.01 -0.30
CA GLN A 37 -19.34 -0.98 -1.39
C GLN A 37 -18.69 -2.28 -0.91
N GLY A 38 -17.75 -2.20 0.03
CA GLY A 38 -17.17 -3.36 0.68
C GLY A 38 -18.24 -4.15 1.43
N TRP A 39 -18.96 -3.48 2.32
CA TRP A 39 -19.99 -4.09 3.16
C TRP A 39 -21.11 -4.77 2.34
N SER A 40 -21.60 -4.10 1.31
CA SER A 40 -22.67 -4.63 0.46
C SER A 40 -22.27 -5.82 -0.42
N ARG A 41 -20.98 -6.03 -0.67
CA ARG A 41 -20.46 -7.10 -1.54
C ARG A 41 -19.96 -8.32 -0.79
N VAL A 42 -19.58 -8.16 0.47
CA VAL A 42 -19.06 -9.27 1.28
C VAL A 42 -20.19 -10.17 1.80
N THR A 43 -19.85 -11.44 2.02
CA THR A 43 -20.76 -12.43 2.60
C THR A 43 -20.98 -12.19 4.09
N ASP A 44 -22.07 -12.72 4.63
CA ASP A 44 -22.41 -12.59 6.05
C ASP A 44 -21.31 -13.14 6.97
N SER A 45 -20.56 -14.16 6.54
CA SER A 45 -19.41 -14.69 7.29
C SER A 45 -18.30 -13.65 7.51
N ILE A 46 -18.01 -12.84 6.49
CA ILE A 46 -17.01 -11.77 6.59
C ILE A 46 -17.55 -10.61 7.42
N LYS A 47 -18.86 -10.31 7.28
CA LYS A 47 -19.52 -9.32 8.14
C LYS A 47 -19.44 -9.72 9.62
N GLU A 48 -19.64 -11.00 9.93
CA GLU A 48 -19.49 -11.55 11.29
C GLU A 48 -18.05 -11.38 11.81
N GLU A 49 -17.03 -11.74 11.01
CA GLU A 49 -15.62 -11.56 11.39
C GLU A 49 -15.25 -10.08 11.61
N VAL A 50 -15.77 -9.18 10.77
CA VAL A 50 -15.59 -7.73 10.93
C VAL A 50 -16.24 -7.26 12.24
N GLN A 51 -17.45 -7.70 12.54
CA GLN A 51 -18.14 -7.35 13.80
C GLN A 51 -17.35 -7.84 15.03
N GLU A 52 -16.82 -9.06 14.99
CA GLU A 52 -15.98 -9.62 16.06
C GLU A 52 -14.64 -8.88 16.21
N THR A 53 -13.99 -8.54 15.10
CA THR A 53 -12.68 -7.87 15.10
C THR A 53 -12.76 -6.42 15.56
N PHE A 54 -13.80 -5.69 15.12
CA PHE A 54 -13.96 -4.26 15.42
C PHE A 54 -14.91 -3.96 16.58
N LEU A 55 -15.47 -5.00 17.23
CA LEU A 55 -16.40 -4.89 18.36
C LEU A 55 -17.57 -3.94 18.07
N CYS A 56 -18.14 -4.08 16.88
CA CYS A 56 -19.19 -3.22 16.34
C CYS A 56 -20.34 -4.04 15.77
N CYS A 57 -21.54 -3.49 15.68
CA CYS A 57 -22.72 -4.19 15.18
C CYS A 57 -23.37 -3.42 14.03
N GLY A 58 -23.50 -4.09 12.87
CA GLY A 58 -24.11 -3.52 11.68
C GLY A 58 -23.29 -2.42 10.99
N PHE A 59 -23.64 -2.12 9.75
CA PHE A 59 -22.93 -1.10 8.97
C PHE A 59 -23.26 0.32 9.46
N ASN A 60 -24.54 0.67 9.49
CA ASN A 60 -25.04 1.97 9.91
C ASN A 60 -26.21 1.77 10.88
N SER A 61 -26.46 2.72 11.79
CA SER A 61 -27.41 2.61 12.91
C SER A 61 -28.89 2.42 12.50
N THR A 62 -29.20 2.48 11.21
CA THR A 62 -30.58 2.47 10.68
C THR A 62 -30.96 1.19 9.92
N ALA A 63 -30.02 0.30 9.60
CA ALA A 63 -30.27 -0.87 8.75
C ALA A 63 -30.19 -2.18 9.55
N THR A 64 -31.33 -2.70 9.99
CA THR A 64 -31.45 -3.92 10.80
C THR A 64 -31.33 -5.23 10.01
N SER A 65 -31.28 -5.17 8.67
CA SER A 65 -31.29 -6.36 7.79
C SER A 65 -30.02 -6.50 6.93
N ASP A 66 -28.99 -5.70 7.17
CA ASP A 66 -27.76 -5.70 6.34
C ASP A 66 -26.59 -6.45 7.00
N HIS A 67 -26.85 -7.16 8.09
CA HIS A 67 -25.81 -7.83 8.89
C HIS A 67 -26.34 -9.06 9.66
N PRO A 68 -25.48 -10.06 9.94
CA PRO A 68 -25.82 -11.19 10.80
C PRO A 68 -25.97 -10.76 12.26
N ALA A 69 -26.59 -11.62 13.08
CA ALA A 69 -26.84 -11.36 14.50
C ALA A 69 -25.53 -11.04 15.27
N CYS A 70 -25.62 -10.08 16.20
CA CYS A 70 -24.48 -9.59 16.97
C CYS A 70 -24.33 -10.26 18.35
N ASP A 71 -25.08 -11.33 18.62
CA ASP A 71 -25.21 -11.94 19.95
C ASP A 71 -23.87 -12.32 20.60
N LYS A 72 -22.89 -12.71 19.78
CA LYS A 72 -21.54 -13.08 20.23
C LYS A 72 -20.72 -11.89 20.73
N ILE A 73 -20.91 -10.70 20.15
CA ILE A 73 -20.11 -9.51 20.45
C ILE A 73 -20.75 -8.62 21.50
N THR A 74 -22.08 -8.66 21.65
CA THR A 74 -22.84 -7.91 22.64
C THR A 74 -22.25 -7.97 24.05
N PRO A 75 -21.86 -9.15 24.61
CA PRO A 75 -21.27 -9.20 25.95
C PRO A 75 -19.89 -8.53 26.05
N THR A 76 -19.17 -8.39 24.92
CA THR A 76 -17.84 -7.77 24.87
C THR A 76 -17.93 -6.25 24.67
N CYS A 77 -18.84 -5.79 23.82
CA CYS A 77 -19.07 -4.36 23.58
C CYS A 77 -19.82 -3.69 24.74
N CYS A 78 -20.68 -4.45 25.43
CA CYS A 78 -21.53 -4.01 26.54
C CYS A 78 -21.33 -4.92 27.77
N PRO A 79 -20.22 -4.74 28.52
CA PRO A 79 -19.94 -5.54 29.70
C PRO A 79 -20.92 -5.25 30.85
N VAL A 80 -21.28 -6.28 31.61
CA VAL A 80 -22.18 -6.18 32.77
C VAL A 80 -21.44 -5.60 33.98
N PRO A 81 -22.02 -4.63 34.74
CA PRO A 81 -23.36 -4.07 34.61
C PRO A 81 -23.45 -3.03 33.48
N ALA A 82 -24.15 -3.38 32.41
CA ALA A 82 -24.42 -2.49 31.30
C ALA A 82 -25.66 -1.64 31.64
N PRO A 83 -25.69 -0.36 31.28
CA PRO A 83 -26.93 0.42 31.33
C PRO A 83 -28.03 -0.28 30.52
N ALA A 84 -29.29 -0.12 30.91
CA ALA A 84 -30.45 -0.85 30.37
C ALA A 84 -30.69 -0.65 28.85
N ASP A 85 -29.90 0.19 28.19
CA ASP A 85 -29.99 0.59 26.79
C ASP A 85 -28.60 0.57 26.11
N CYS A 86 -27.76 -0.41 26.45
CA CYS A 86 -26.44 -0.56 25.84
C CYS A 86 -26.55 -1.28 24.49
N SER A 87 -26.18 -0.58 23.40
CA SER A 87 -26.08 -1.13 22.05
C SER A 87 -24.66 -0.95 21.52
N CYS A 88 -24.13 -1.95 20.81
CA CYS A 88 -22.81 -1.84 20.20
C CYS A 88 -22.80 -0.70 19.15
N PRO A 89 -21.68 0.01 19.00
CA PRO A 89 -21.56 1.06 17.98
C PRO A 89 -21.60 0.46 16.56
N PRO A 90 -22.00 1.26 15.55
CA PRO A 90 -21.97 0.84 14.16
C PRO A 90 -20.54 0.69 13.62
N CYS A 91 -20.34 -0.23 12.69
CA CYS A 91 -19.03 -0.56 12.13
C CYS A 91 -18.48 0.51 11.18
N LEU A 92 -19.33 1.35 10.59
CA LEU A 92 -18.91 2.34 9.58
C LEU A 92 -17.72 3.19 10.02
N PHE A 93 -17.78 3.78 11.22
CA PHE A 93 -16.73 4.67 11.70
C PHE A 93 -15.38 3.93 11.87
N LYS A 94 -15.41 2.69 12.36
CA LYS A 94 -14.22 1.86 12.51
C LYS A 94 -13.66 1.36 11.20
N LEU A 95 -14.52 1.05 10.23
CA LEU A 95 -14.10 0.73 8.87
C LEU A 95 -13.44 1.93 8.18
N GLU A 96 -14.05 3.11 8.24
CA GLU A 96 -13.47 4.35 7.68
C GLU A 96 -12.10 4.66 8.30
N GLU A 97 -11.97 4.59 9.62
CA GLU A 97 -10.71 4.81 10.33
C GLU A 97 -9.63 3.80 9.91
N THR A 98 -9.99 2.53 9.78
CA THR A 98 -9.07 1.46 9.37
C THR A 98 -8.62 1.62 7.93
N ILE A 99 -9.55 1.92 7.02
CA ILE A 99 -9.26 2.18 5.61
C ILE A 99 -8.30 3.37 5.48
N ASN A 100 -8.57 4.45 6.21
CA ASN A 100 -7.71 5.64 6.24
C ASN A 100 -6.30 5.31 6.74
N SER A 101 -6.22 4.58 7.85
CA SER A 101 -4.93 4.16 8.43
C SER A 101 -4.13 3.26 7.49
N ALA A 102 -4.80 2.29 6.86
CA ALA A 102 -4.20 1.39 5.89
C ALA A 102 -3.68 2.15 4.66
N PHE A 103 -4.46 3.06 4.08
CA PHE A 103 -4.02 3.84 2.93
C PHE A 103 -2.85 4.76 3.24
N LYS A 104 -2.84 5.41 4.41
CA LYS A 104 -1.68 6.22 4.84
C LYS A 104 -0.44 5.37 5.00
N THR A 105 -0.54 4.24 5.70
CA THR A 105 0.58 3.32 5.92
C THR A 105 1.12 2.76 4.61
N CYS A 106 0.25 2.29 3.72
CA CYS A 106 0.63 1.79 2.40
C CYS A 106 1.24 2.89 1.52
N GLY A 107 0.70 4.10 1.57
CA GLY A 107 1.24 5.24 0.84
C GLY A 107 2.64 5.62 1.31
N GLU A 108 2.86 5.67 2.63
CA GLU A 108 4.17 5.91 3.21
C GLU A 108 5.19 4.82 2.83
N LEU A 109 4.83 3.55 2.97
CA LEU A 109 5.68 2.42 2.57
C LEU A 109 6.02 2.46 1.07
N GLY A 110 5.05 2.78 0.23
CA GLY A 110 5.23 2.92 -1.22
C GLY A 110 6.17 4.08 -1.58
N LEU A 111 6.08 5.22 -0.89
CA LEU A 111 6.99 6.35 -1.08
C LEU A 111 8.42 6.02 -0.63
N VAL A 112 8.59 5.35 0.51
CA VAL A 112 9.92 4.92 0.99
C VAL A 112 10.56 3.97 -0.01
N PHE A 113 9.81 2.99 -0.49
CA PHE A 113 10.31 2.05 -1.48
C PHE A 113 10.66 2.76 -2.80
N SER A 114 9.81 3.66 -3.28
CA SER A 114 10.09 4.50 -4.46
C SER A 114 11.39 5.31 -4.31
N PHE A 115 11.66 5.86 -3.12
CA PHE A 115 12.91 6.56 -2.85
C PHE A 115 14.13 5.64 -2.94
N THR A 116 14.03 4.41 -2.41
CA THR A 116 15.11 3.43 -2.54
C THR A 116 15.34 2.98 -3.97
N GLU A 117 14.30 2.89 -4.80
CA GLU A 117 14.43 2.57 -6.23
C GLU A 117 15.13 3.68 -7.01
N VAL A 118 14.89 4.95 -6.70
CA VAL A 118 15.64 6.07 -7.31
C VAL A 118 17.13 5.95 -7.02
N LEU A 119 17.50 5.62 -5.77
CA LEU A 119 18.89 5.35 -5.42
C LEU A 119 19.44 4.13 -6.17
N ALA A 120 18.66 3.06 -6.30
CA ALA A 120 19.06 1.87 -7.04
C ALA A 120 19.31 2.16 -8.53
N VAL A 121 18.42 2.93 -9.17
CA VAL A 121 18.58 3.37 -10.56
C VAL A 121 19.83 4.25 -10.70
N PHE A 122 20.04 5.19 -9.78
CA PHE A 122 21.23 6.05 -9.78
C PHE A 122 22.53 5.23 -9.62
N LEU A 123 22.57 4.31 -8.67
CA LEU A 123 23.74 3.44 -8.43
C LEU A 123 24.00 2.53 -9.63
N THR A 124 22.96 1.93 -10.21
CA THR A 124 23.09 1.05 -11.38
C THR A 124 23.55 1.85 -12.59
N TRP A 125 23.06 3.08 -12.77
CA TRP A 125 23.50 3.99 -13.83
C TRP A 125 24.98 4.35 -13.66
N ARG A 126 25.40 4.71 -12.44
CA ARG A 126 26.80 4.97 -12.12
C ARG A 126 27.66 3.73 -12.36
N TYR A 127 27.24 2.55 -11.91
CA TYR A 127 27.94 1.29 -12.08
C TYR A 127 28.13 0.95 -13.56
N ARG A 128 27.10 1.13 -14.39
CA ARG A 128 27.20 0.95 -15.84
C ARG A 128 28.14 1.96 -16.49
N ASN A 129 28.26 3.17 -15.94
CA ASN A 129 29.15 4.21 -16.42
C ASN A 129 30.57 4.12 -15.83
N GLN A 130 30.86 3.11 -14.99
CA GLN A 130 32.23 2.80 -14.60
C GLN A 130 32.91 2.04 -15.75
N HIS A 131 34.06 2.55 -16.17
CA HIS A 131 34.86 1.97 -17.24
C HIS A 131 35.37 0.58 -16.82
N ASN A 132 35.36 -0.40 -17.74
CA ASN A 132 36.02 -1.68 -17.52
C ASN A 132 37.50 -1.42 -17.17
N PRO A 133 38.00 -1.84 -15.99
CA PRO A 133 39.41 -1.68 -15.66
C PRO A 133 40.33 -2.52 -16.57
N ASP A 134 39.79 -3.55 -17.22
CA ASP A 134 40.52 -4.45 -18.13
C ASP A 134 40.49 -4.01 -19.60
N ASP A 135 39.68 -3.01 -19.97
CA ASP A 135 39.75 -2.41 -21.31
C ASP A 135 40.95 -1.45 -21.35
N LEU A 136 42.09 -1.95 -21.83
CA LEU A 136 43.20 -1.10 -22.24
C LEU A 136 42.67 -0.06 -23.24
N PRO A 137 42.92 1.25 -23.04
CA PRO A 137 42.52 2.25 -24.04
C PRO A 137 43.17 1.88 -25.37
N ALA A 138 42.44 1.99 -26.49
CA ALA A 138 42.94 1.60 -27.83
C ALA A 138 44.30 2.20 -28.23
N ARG A 139 44.75 3.27 -27.53
CA ARG A 139 46.11 3.83 -27.63
C ARG A 139 47.23 2.91 -27.12
N ALA A 140 46.93 1.88 -26.33
CA ALA A 140 47.90 0.92 -25.80
C ALA A 140 48.17 -0.26 -26.76
N VAL A 141 47.31 -0.48 -27.76
CA VAL A 141 47.45 -1.59 -28.74
C VAL A 141 48.39 -1.22 -29.89
N PHE A 142 48.56 0.07 -30.19
CA PHE A 142 49.44 0.53 -31.26
C PHE A 142 50.52 1.49 -30.72
N PRO A 143 51.70 0.97 -30.30
CA PRO A 143 52.83 1.86 -30.10
C PRO A 143 53.16 2.51 -31.45
N GLN A 144 53.25 3.84 -31.50
CA GLN A 144 53.81 4.55 -32.66
C GLN A 144 55.24 4.05 -32.86
N ARG A 145 55.43 3.06 -33.75
CA ARG A 145 56.74 2.82 -34.32
C ARG A 145 57.04 4.02 -35.20
N ASN A 146 57.96 4.85 -34.73
CA ASN A 146 58.68 5.84 -35.52
C ASN A 146 59.15 5.17 -36.82
N TYR A 147 58.54 5.53 -37.95
CA TYR A 147 59.12 5.28 -39.26
C TYR A 147 60.07 6.45 -39.54
N GLN A 148 61.35 6.24 -39.25
CA GLN A 148 62.43 6.99 -39.90
C GLN A 148 62.67 6.35 -41.26
N TYR A 149 62.42 7.11 -42.32
CA TYR A 149 63.11 7.00 -43.61
C TYR A 149 63.59 8.39 -43.99
#